data_AF-A0A8J5XB77-F1
#
_entry.id   AF-A0A8J5XB77-F1
#
_cell.length_a   1.000
_cell.length_b   1.000
_cell.length_c   1.000
_cell.angle_alpha   90.00
_cell.angle_beta   90.00
_cell.angle_gamma   90.00
#
_symmetry.space_group_name_H-M   'P 1'
#
loop_
_entity.id
_entity.type
_entity.pdbx_description
1 polymer ?
#
loop_
_entity_poly.entity_id
_entity_poly.type
_entity_poly.pdbx_seq_one_letter_code
_entity_poly.pdbx_strand_id
1 'polypeptide(L)'
;MGAQCSAPPSSSPPLAGDGPASDAEAAKKASSQDDVSVGQCFWESRACRLSTLATMVYCVFIFTAFAHNPTLGSFWCPFSQCEMNQKQHSTHEHINSQMLVFAAVCFFFDIFILTFHATHPVHPKYIITSFRRRVIYTHIVSGIVQVLLGPIIWFIYVQYDMPWTTELLVKILVIWCSLFHVTTACFLARTPFGAVRVMLPAFVIVVAMYCYTLGELWNNNYADLEAPLLHWWLMMHIYVFNRIVFTILANLNLLANVRYTLSILLGTAVCTPPSLGMSMMIFVLGAIIVFNLVYLATHEKEEELKTAKVVSAGADSISTKIPEHFVTPEGAVFAKSLTELGAAHLTDREISGMVFRKLDADNSGVIEIVDLARLLVSWGLPSWAAKDMMAERDDDKSGTIDEDEFFRNFADVWQFAATVVLGNIAGVNDGARAGTLIQVVNGHLVVGGK
;
A
#
# COMPACT_ATOMS: atom_id res chain seq x y z
N MET A 1 36.74 49.00 74.73
CA MET A 1 35.76 48.40 73.79
C MET A 1 36.15 46.97 73.60
N GLY A 2 35.56 46.06 74.38
CA GLY A 2 36.08 44.72 74.62
C GLY A 2 34.98 43.65 74.70
N ALA A 3 35.41 42.45 74.30
CA ALA A 3 34.84 41.11 74.34
C ALA A 3 33.75 40.75 75.38
N GLN A 4 32.86 39.83 74.98
CA GLN A 4 32.40 38.60 75.68
C GLN A 4 31.35 37.88 74.79
N CYS A 5 31.61 36.70 74.21
CA CYS A 5 31.49 35.33 74.74
C CYS A 5 30.10 34.93 75.27
N SER A 6 29.44 33.95 74.62
CA SER A 6 28.84 32.73 75.23
C SER A 6 28.11 31.86 74.19
N ALA A 7 28.37 30.55 74.21
CA ALA A 7 27.67 29.45 73.50
C ALA A 7 27.32 28.34 74.55
N PRO A 8 26.94 27.10 74.17
CA PRO A 8 25.66 26.53 73.70
C PRO A 8 25.05 25.56 74.81
N PRO A 9 24.07 24.64 74.62
CA PRO A 9 24.11 23.41 73.77
C PRO A 9 22.74 22.97 73.16
N SER A 10 22.62 22.05 72.21
CA SER A 10 22.55 20.59 72.47
C SER A 10 22.24 19.82 71.19
N SER A 11 22.80 18.61 71.14
CA SER A 11 22.78 17.62 70.06
C SER A 11 21.60 16.65 70.15
N SER A 12 20.98 16.35 69.01
CA SER A 12 20.07 15.21 68.82
C SER A 12 20.46 14.43 67.55
N PRO A 13 20.27 13.10 67.50
CA PRO A 13 20.85 12.21 66.49
C PRO A 13 20.02 12.17 65.19
N PRO A 14 20.60 11.80 64.03
CA PRO A 14 19.84 11.57 62.82
C PRO A 14 19.21 10.16 62.84
N LEU A 15 17.90 10.11 62.64
CA LEU A 15 17.14 8.90 62.35
C LEU A 15 17.40 8.47 60.90
N ALA A 16 17.66 7.18 60.74
CA ALA A 16 17.76 6.49 59.47
C ALA A 16 16.37 6.09 58.95
N GLY A 17 16.23 6.10 57.62
CA GLY A 17 15.32 5.22 56.90
C GLY A 17 14.23 5.92 56.09
N ASP A 18 14.44 6.02 54.77
CA ASP A 18 13.40 5.78 53.77
C ASP A 18 14.07 5.21 52.50
N GLY A 19 13.53 4.08 52.03
CA GLY A 19 14.12 3.21 51.02
C GLY A 19 13.78 3.58 49.56
N PRO A 20 14.34 2.82 48.58
CA PRO A 20 14.37 3.16 47.16
C PRO A 20 13.09 2.77 46.41
N ALA A 21 11.92 3.23 46.88
CA ALA A 21 10.64 2.97 46.21
C ALA A 21 10.21 4.12 45.28
N SER A 22 10.68 5.36 45.52
CA SER A 22 10.32 6.51 44.68
C SER A 22 11.01 6.52 43.32
N ASP A 23 12.21 5.94 43.24
CA ASP A 23 13.05 6.04 42.05
C ASP A 23 12.65 4.98 40.99
N ALA A 24 12.09 3.84 41.42
CA ALA A 24 11.57 2.83 40.51
C ALA A 24 10.25 3.26 39.84
N GLU A 25 9.41 4.02 40.54
CA GLU A 25 8.16 4.54 39.99
C GLU A 25 8.39 5.78 39.11
N ALA A 26 9.39 6.62 39.45
CA ALA A 26 9.88 7.69 38.59
C ALA A 26 10.57 7.16 37.32
N ALA A 27 11.36 6.08 37.40
CA ALA A 27 11.96 5.43 36.23
C ALA A 27 10.90 4.75 35.32
N LYS A 28 9.85 4.16 35.90
CA LYS A 28 8.72 3.61 35.12
C LYS A 28 7.93 4.69 34.38
N LYS A 29 7.72 5.86 35.03
CA LYS A 29 7.06 7.01 34.40
C LYS A 29 7.95 7.66 33.32
N ALA A 30 9.25 7.78 33.55
CA ALA A 30 10.20 8.29 32.55
C ALA A 30 10.30 7.41 31.30
N SER A 31 10.24 6.08 31.43
CA SER A 31 10.24 5.16 30.25
C SER A 31 8.95 5.21 29.41
N SER A 32 7.88 5.83 29.91
CA SER A 32 6.62 6.00 29.19
C SER A 32 6.49 7.36 28.47
N GLN A 33 7.48 8.24 28.64
CA GLN A 33 7.33 9.67 28.31
C GLN A 33 8.37 10.22 27.31
N ASP A 34 9.42 9.46 26.98
CA ASP A 34 10.21 9.70 25.76
C ASP A 34 9.57 9.01 24.56
N ASP A 35 8.32 9.41 24.29
CA ASP A 35 7.63 9.14 23.03
C ASP A 35 8.31 10.03 21.97
N VAL A 36 9.57 9.72 21.63
CA VAL A 36 10.28 10.32 20.51
C VAL A 36 9.35 10.16 19.33
N SER A 37 8.72 11.26 18.89
CA SER A 37 7.61 11.23 17.95
C SER A 37 8.05 10.59 16.64
N VAL A 38 7.89 9.26 16.58
CA VAL A 38 7.97 8.49 15.36
C VAL A 38 6.85 9.04 14.51
N GLY A 39 7.18 9.53 13.32
CA GLY A 39 6.21 10.17 12.44
C GLY A 39 4.95 9.30 12.31
N GLN A 40 3.79 9.93 12.34
CA GLN A 40 2.54 9.20 12.13
C GLN A 40 2.43 8.83 10.65
N CYS A 41 1.97 7.61 10.36
CA CYS A 41 1.68 7.24 8.98
C CYS A 41 0.56 8.13 8.44
N PHE A 42 0.58 8.48 7.15
CA PHE A 42 -0.43 9.35 6.53
C PHE A 42 -1.88 8.95 6.88
N TRP A 43 -2.17 7.65 6.88
CA TRP A 43 -3.49 7.08 7.23
C TRP A 43 -3.91 7.31 8.68
N GLU A 44 -2.96 7.53 9.59
CA GLU A 44 -3.20 7.79 11.01
C GLU A 44 -3.53 9.26 11.29
N SER A 45 -3.37 10.15 10.32
CA SER A 45 -3.83 11.53 10.45
C SER A 45 -5.35 11.59 10.52
N ARG A 46 -5.87 12.55 11.30
CA ARG A 46 -7.31 12.76 11.38
C ARG A 46 -7.85 13.26 10.05
N ALA A 47 -7.11 14.16 9.39
CA ALA A 47 -7.46 14.68 8.07
C ALA A 47 -7.67 13.55 7.05
N CYS A 48 -6.73 12.61 6.94
CA CYS A 48 -6.85 11.47 6.02
C CYS A 48 -8.07 10.60 6.31
N ARG A 49 -8.35 10.28 7.58
CA ARG A 49 -9.54 9.48 7.95
C ARG A 49 -10.85 10.18 7.57
N LEU A 50 -10.95 11.48 7.84
CA LEU A 50 -12.14 12.27 7.50
C LEU A 50 -12.31 12.39 5.98
N SER A 51 -11.24 12.64 5.24
CA SER A 51 -11.26 12.65 3.78
C SER A 51 -11.67 11.31 3.20
N THR A 52 -11.16 10.21 3.76
CA THR A 52 -11.55 8.87 3.32
C THR A 52 -13.02 8.59 3.57
N LEU A 53 -13.54 8.97 4.74
CA LEU A 53 -14.96 8.85 5.06
C LEU A 53 -15.80 9.68 4.09
N ALA A 54 -15.39 10.92 3.78
CA ALA A 54 -16.08 11.76 2.80
C ALA A 54 -16.09 11.13 1.40
N THR A 55 -14.98 10.52 0.98
CA THR A 55 -14.92 9.76 -0.28
C THR A 55 -15.85 8.54 -0.25
N MET A 56 -15.95 7.81 0.87
CA MET A 56 -16.90 6.70 1.00
C MET A 56 -18.35 7.19 0.89
N VAL A 57 -18.70 8.29 1.55
CA VAL A 57 -20.04 8.92 1.45
C VAL A 57 -20.32 9.37 0.01
N TYR A 58 -19.34 9.97 -0.66
CA TYR A 58 -19.42 10.31 -2.08
C TYR A 58 -19.71 9.08 -2.94
N CYS A 59 -18.99 7.97 -2.74
CA CYS A 59 -19.23 6.72 -3.47
C CYS A 59 -20.66 6.22 -3.25
N VAL A 60 -21.14 6.16 -2.00
CA VAL A 60 -22.51 5.74 -1.69
C VAL A 60 -23.52 6.63 -2.40
N PHE A 61 -23.36 7.95 -2.37
CA PHE A 61 -24.24 8.88 -3.07
C PHE A 61 -24.27 8.62 -4.57
N ILE A 62 -23.11 8.47 -5.22
CA ILE A 62 -23.02 8.19 -6.66
C ILE A 62 -23.73 6.88 -7.00
N PHE A 63 -23.41 5.78 -6.32
CA PHE A 63 -24.01 4.47 -6.64
C PHE A 63 -25.50 4.39 -6.29
N THR A 64 -25.95 5.13 -5.26
CA THR A 64 -27.38 5.28 -4.95
C THR A 64 -28.09 6.06 -6.07
N ALA A 65 -27.48 7.14 -6.57
CA ALA A 65 -28.02 7.89 -7.69
C ALA A 65 -28.12 7.04 -8.97
N PHE A 66 -27.11 6.20 -9.25
CA PHE A 66 -27.16 5.22 -10.33
C PHE A 66 -28.28 4.19 -10.16
N ALA A 67 -28.38 3.59 -8.97
CA ALA A 67 -29.38 2.56 -8.69
C ALA A 67 -30.82 3.09 -8.78
N HIS A 68 -31.06 4.37 -8.47
CA HIS A 68 -32.41 4.95 -8.39
C HIS A 68 -32.79 5.86 -9.57
N ASN A 69 -31.88 6.15 -10.49
CA ASN A 69 -32.17 7.04 -11.61
C ASN A 69 -31.72 6.41 -12.95
N PRO A 70 -32.59 5.61 -13.60
CA PRO A 70 -32.26 4.96 -14.87
C PRO A 70 -31.95 5.95 -15.99
N THR A 71 -32.46 7.18 -15.93
CA THR A 71 -32.08 8.28 -16.85
C THR A 71 -30.64 8.79 -16.62
N LEU A 72 -30.14 8.76 -15.39
CA LEU A 72 -28.72 8.97 -15.08
C LEU A 72 -27.88 7.69 -15.28
N GLY A 73 -28.48 6.51 -15.40
CA GLY A 73 -27.79 5.34 -15.92
C GLY A 73 -27.61 5.44 -17.45
N SER A 74 -28.67 5.86 -18.14
CA SER A 74 -28.77 5.82 -19.60
C SER A 74 -28.07 6.97 -20.32
N PHE A 75 -28.01 8.17 -19.73
CA PHE A 75 -27.25 9.31 -20.27
C PHE A 75 -25.72 9.08 -20.19
N TRP A 76 -25.28 8.13 -19.35
CA TRP A 76 -23.89 8.03 -18.92
C TRP A 76 -23.19 6.73 -19.32
N CYS A 77 -23.93 5.81 -19.96
CA CYS A 77 -23.37 4.70 -20.68
C CYS A 77 -23.57 4.88 -22.19
N PRO A 78 -22.61 5.46 -22.92
CA PRO A 78 -22.71 5.54 -24.38
C PRO A 78 -22.70 4.15 -25.05
N PHE A 79 -22.46 3.06 -24.30
CA PHE A 79 -22.40 1.69 -24.80
C PHE A 79 -23.40 0.70 -24.16
N SER A 80 -24.04 1.00 -23.02
CA SER A 80 -24.98 0.09 -22.38
C SER A 80 -26.39 0.67 -22.29
N GLN A 81 -27.28 0.11 -23.13
CA GLN A 81 -28.69 -0.15 -22.79
C GLN A 81 -29.67 1.03 -22.66
N CYS A 82 -29.42 2.22 -23.21
CA CYS A 82 -30.54 3.15 -23.40
C CYS A 82 -31.39 2.69 -24.59
N GLU A 83 -32.49 1.95 -24.34
CA GLU A 83 -33.62 1.64 -25.25
C GLU A 83 -33.43 2.08 -26.71
N MET A 84 -32.57 1.36 -27.40
CA MET A 84 -32.39 1.53 -28.82
C MET A 84 -33.38 0.60 -29.51
N ASN A 85 -34.49 1.19 -29.95
CA ASN A 85 -35.55 0.64 -30.79
C ASN A 85 -35.10 -0.55 -31.67
N GLN A 86 -35.99 -1.55 -31.86
CA GLN A 86 -35.85 -2.83 -32.59
C GLN A 86 -34.96 -2.89 -33.86
N LYS A 87 -34.56 -1.76 -34.46
CA LYS A 87 -33.58 -1.68 -35.55
C LYS A 87 -32.10 -1.84 -35.11
N GLN A 88 -31.79 -1.99 -33.82
CA GLN A 88 -30.42 -1.95 -33.30
C GLN A 88 -29.87 -3.24 -32.68
N HIS A 89 -30.48 -4.39 -32.98
CA HIS A 89 -29.94 -5.69 -32.56
C HIS A 89 -28.48 -5.89 -32.99
N SER A 90 -28.11 -5.43 -34.20
CA SER A 90 -26.73 -5.51 -34.71
C SER A 90 -25.73 -4.64 -33.92
N THR A 91 -26.13 -3.44 -33.46
CA THR A 91 -25.24 -2.59 -32.66
C THR A 91 -24.98 -3.20 -31.29
N HIS A 92 -26.00 -3.78 -30.66
CA HIS A 92 -25.84 -4.49 -29.39
C HIS A 92 -24.93 -5.72 -29.52
N GLU A 93 -25.10 -6.51 -30.59
CA GLU A 93 -24.22 -7.65 -30.88
C GLU A 93 -22.77 -7.22 -31.12
N HIS A 94 -22.54 -6.12 -31.82
CA HIS A 94 -21.19 -5.59 -32.05
C HIS A 94 -20.51 -5.12 -30.75
N ILE A 95 -21.23 -4.42 -29.87
CA ILE A 95 -20.69 -3.95 -28.58
C ILE A 95 -20.35 -5.15 -27.69
N ASN A 96 -21.26 -6.13 -27.57
CA ASN A 96 -20.99 -7.34 -26.80
C ASN A 96 -19.79 -8.11 -27.36
N SER A 97 -19.68 -8.22 -28.69
CA SER A 97 -18.52 -8.86 -29.33
C SER A 97 -17.21 -8.14 -29.03
N GLN A 98 -17.20 -6.80 -29.03
CA GLN A 98 -16.02 -6.01 -28.66
C GLN A 98 -15.62 -6.23 -27.19
N MET A 99 -16.61 -6.26 -26.28
CA MET A 99 -16.36 -6.51 -24.87
C MET A 99 -15.84 -7.94 -24.62
N LEU A 100 -16.34 -8.93 -25.35
CA LEU A 100 -15.85 -10.31 -25.29
C LEU A 100 -14.41 -10.45 -25.82
N VAL A 101 -14.08 -9.76 -26.92
CA VAL A 101 -12.70 -9.72 -27.42
C VAL A 101 -11.78 -9.05 -26.39
N PHE A 102 -12.21 -7.93 -25.83
CA PHE A 102 -11.45 -7.24 -24.77
C PHE A 102 -11.28 -8.15 -23.54
N ALA A 103 -12.35 -8.81 -23.10
CA ALA A 103 -12.34 -9.81 -22.04
C ALA A 103 -11.32 -10.94 -22.28
N ALA A 104 -11.28 -11.50 -23.49
CA ALA A 104 -10.31 -12.53 -23.86
C ALA A 104 -8.85 -12.01 -23.79
N VAL A 105 -8.62 -10.76 -24.22
CA VAL A 105 -7.32 -10.09 -24.10
C VAL A 105 -6.93 -9.88 -22.64
N CYS A 106 -7.87 -9.45 -21.78
CA CYS A 106 -7.65 -9.34 -20.34
C CYS A 106 -7.20 -10.67 -19.73
N PHE A 107 -7.92 -11.76 -20.03
CA PHE A 107 -7.59 -13.10 -19.52
C PHE A 107 -6.19 -13.56 -19.89
N PHE A 108 -5.80 -13.33 -21.15
CA PHE A 108 -4.45 -13.64 -21.63
C PHE A 108 -3.39 -12.92 -20.80
N PHE A 109 -3.61 -11.64 -20.50
CA PHE A 109 -2.69 -10.87 -19.67
C PHE A 109 -2.71 -11.29 -18.20
N ASP A 110 -3.85 -11.70 -17.65
CA ASP A 110 -3.89 -12.25 -16.28
C ASP A 110 -2.98 -13.46 -16.16
N ILE A 111 -2.99 -14.39 -17.12
CA ILE A 111 -2.13 -15.58 -17.09
C ILE A 111 -0.66 -15.16 -16.98
N PHE A 112 -0.23 -14.16 -17.76
CA PHE A 112 1.14 -13.65 -17.71
C PHE A 112 1.48 -13.03 -16.35
N ILE A 113 0.61 -12.14 -15.84
CA ILE A 113 0.85 -11.44 -14.57
C ILE A 113 0.77 -12.39 -13.37
N LEU A 114 -0.14 -13.36 -13.39
CA LEU A 114 -0.23 -14.40 -12.36
C LEU A 114 1.01 -15.29 -12.36
N THR A 115 1.50 -15.68 -13.55
CA THR A 115 2.76 -16.43 -13.68
C THR A 115 3.94 -15.61 -13.15
N PHE A 116 3.99 -14.32 -13.47
CA PHE A 116 5.00 -13.42 -12.93
C PHE A 116 4.97 -13.37 -11.39
N HIS A 117 3.80 -13.19 -10.79
CA HIS A 117 3.67 -13.16 -9.33
C HIS A 117 3.89 -14.52 -8.64
N ALA A 118 3.66 -15.64 -9.34
CA ALA A 118 4.00 -16.96 -8.84
C ALA A 118 5.52 -17.22 -8.83
N THR A 119 6.27 -16.51 -9.68
CA THR A 119 7.72 -16.72 -9.87
C THR A 119 8.58 -15.62 -9.23
N HIS A 120 7.98 -14.48 -8.88
CA HIS A 120 8.68 -13.34 -8.27
C HIS A 120 8.14 -13.07 -6.87
N PRO A 121 9.01 -12.77 -5.89
CA PRO A 121 8.57 -12.47 -4.54
C PRO A 121 7.66 -11.25 -4.52
N VAL A 122 6.61 -11.32 -3.69
CA VAL A 122 5.76 -10.15 -3.43
C VAL A 122 6.58 -9.04 -2.80
N HIS A 123 6.18 -7.79 -3.05
CA HIS A 123 6.91 -6.64 -2.55
C HIS A 123 7.12 -6.73 -1.03
N PRO A 124 8.35 -6.55 -0.51
CA PRO A 124 8.71 -6.78 0.89
C PRO A 124 7.78 -6.11 1.91
N LYS A 125 7.34 -4.88 1.62
CA LYS A 125 6.28 -4.13 2.35
C LYS A 125 5.06 -4.96 2.80
N TYR A 126 4.66 -5.99 2.05
CA TYR A 126 3.50 -6.83 2.36
C TYR A 126 3.82 -8.10 3.16
N ILE A 127 5.09 -8.49 3.26
CA ILE A 127 5.53 -9.71 3.97
C ILE A 127 6.21 -9.44 5.30
N ILE A 128 6.42 -8.16 5.63
CA ILE A 128 7.08 -7.68 6.83
C ILE A 128 6.48 -8.27 8.13
N THR A 129 5.15 -8.36 8.22
CA THR A 129 4.51 -9.04 9.36
C THR A 129 3.78 -10.28 8.89
N SER A 130 3.74 -11.30 9.75
CA SER A 130 3.08 -12.57 9.42
C SER A 130 1.59 -12.38 9.16
N PHE A 131 0.94 -11.44 9.85
CA PHE A 131 -0.45 -11.08 9.59
C PHE A 131 -0.66 -10.44 8.21
N ARG A 132 0.14 -9.43 7.83
CA ARG A 132 0.06 -8.81 6.50
C ARG A 132 0.33 -9.82 5.39
N ARG A 133 1.30 -10.71 5.60
CA ARG A 133 1.62 -11.83 4.71
C ARG A 133 0.40 -12.72 4.46
N ARG A 134 -0.32 -13.12 5.51
CA ARG A 134 -1.57 -13.89 5.37
C ARG A 134 -2.63 -13.11 4.59
N VAL A 135 -2.81 -11.82 4.88
CA VAL A 135 -3.81 -10.99 4.19
C VAL A 135 -3.52 -10.87 2.69
N ILE A 136 -2.26 -10.61 2.30
CA ILE A 136 -1.92 -10.49 0.87
C ILE A 136 -2.07 -11.84 0.14
N TYR A 137 -1.72 -12.97 0.76
CA TYR A 137 -1.94 -14.28 0.15
C TYR A 137 -3.43 -14.59 -0.01
N THR A 138 -4.26 -14.31 0.99
CA THR A 138 -5.72 -14.46 0.88
C THR A 138 -6.28 -13.57 -0.23
N HIS A 139 -5.78 -12.33 -0.35
CA HIS A 139 -6.16 -11.41 -1.43
C HIS A 139 -5.83 -11.97 -2.82
N ILE A 140 -4.59 -12.43 -3.01
CA ILE A 140 -4.11 -13.00 -4.29
C ILE A 140 -4.88 -14.26 -4.64
N VAL A 141 -4.99 -15.22 -3.71
CA VAL A 141 -5.69 -16.49 -3.93
C VAL A 141 -7.16 -16.24 -4.27
N SER A 142 -7.84 -15.37 -3.50
CA SER A 142 -9.23 -15.04 -3.79
C SER A 142 -9.39 -14.32 -5.13
N GLY A 143 -8.42 -13.51 -5.57
CA GLY A 143 -8.42 -12.88 -6.90
C GLY A 143 -8.24 -13.89 -8.04
N ILE A 144 -7.30 -14.82 -7.90
CA ILE A 144 -7.07 -15.91 -8.88
C ILE A 144 -8.35 -16.73 -9.07
N VAL A 145 -9.00 -17.12 -7.98
CA VAL A 145 -10.26 -17.88 -8.02
C VAL A 145 -11.31 -17.14 -8.85
N GLN A 146 -11.42 -15.82 -8.71
CA GLN A 146 -12.41 -15.03 -9.45
C GLN A 146 -12.11 -14.88 -10.93
N VAL A 147 -10.84 -14.61 -11.27
CA VAL A 147 -10.40 -14.51 -12.67
C VAL A 147 -10.70 -15.82 -13.41
N LEU A 148 -10.46 -16.97 -12.77
CA LEU A 148 -10.71 -18.28 -13.35
C LEU A 148 -12.19 -18.68 -13.35
N LEU A 149 -12.97 -18.34 -12.30
CA LEU A 149 -14.38 -18.73 -12.21
C LEU A 149 -15.28 -17.93 -13.16
N GLY A 150 -14.95 -16.68 -13.50
CA GLY A 150 -15.76 -15.87 -14.42
C GLY A 150 -16.03 -16.56 -15.77
N PRO A 151 -14.99 -16.96 -16.54
CA PRO A 151 -15.17 -17.66 -17.80
C PRO A 151 -15.87 -19.02 -17.65
N ILE A 152 -15.66 -19.72 -16.55
CA ILE A 152 -16.32 -21.00 -16.26
C ILE A 152 -17.83 -20.79 -16.08
N ILE A 153 -18.23 -19.82 -15.24
CA ILE A 153 -19.64 -19.50 -15.01
C ILE A 153 -20.28 -18.98 -16.29
N TRP A 154 -19.58 -18.12 -17.05
CA TRP A 154 -20.07 -17.63 -18.34
C TRP A 154 -20.27 -18.77 -19.36
N PHE A 155 -19.35 -19.73 -19.42
CA PHE A 155 -19.51 -20.91 -20.29
C PHE A 155 -20.69 -21.78 -19.85
N ILE A 156 -20.89 -21.98 -18.55
CA ILE A 156 -22.06 -22.70 -18.01
C ILE A 156 -23.35 -22.00 -18.41
N TYR A 157 -23.39 -20.67 -18.27
CA TYR A 157 -24.50 -19.81 -18.63
C TYR A 157 -24.86 -19.93 -20.11
N VAL A 158 -23.89 -19.74 -21.01
CA VAL A 158 -24.15 -19.70 -22.47
C VAL A 158 -24.37 -21.10 -23.06
N GLN A 159 -23.57 -22.10 -22.67
CA GLN A 159 -23.51 -23.38 -23.40
C GLN A 159 -24.50 -24.43 -22.89
N TYR A 160 -24.77 -24.44 -21.58
CA TYR A 160 -25.52 -25.54 -20.96
C TYR A 160 -26.93 -25.16 -20.51
N ASP A 161 -27.27 -23.87 -20.58
CA ASP A 161 -28.55 -23.32 -20.15
C ASP A 161 -29.06 -23.91 -18.82
N MET A 162 -28.27 -23.76 -17.75
CA MET A 162 -28.56 -24.29 -16.41
C MET A 162 -28.87 -23.18 -15.40
N PRO A 163 -30.14 -22.72 -15.29
CA PRO A 163 -30.48 -21.54 -14.48
C PRO A 163 -30.11 -21.67 -13.01
N TRP A 164 -30.61 -22.72 -12.35
CA TRP A 164 -30.40 -22.97 -10.93
C TRP A 164 -28.93 -23.10 -10.56
N THR A 165 -28.16 -23.84 -11.37
CA THR A 165 -26.74 -24.04 -11.15
C THR A 165 -25.98 -22.73 -11.29
N THR A 166 -26.25 -21.96 -12.34
CA THR A 166 -25.58 -20.68 -12.61
C THR A 166 -25.87 -19.67 -11.51
N GLU A 167 -27.14 -19.50 -11.14
CA GLU A 167 -27.54 -18.58 -10.07
C GLU A 167 -26.87 -18.94 -8.74
N LEU A 168 -26.90 -20.22 -8.35
CA LEU A 168 -26.26 -20.69 -7.12
C LEU A 168 -24.76 -20.41 -7.12
N LEU A 169 -24.06 -20.72 -8.23
CA LEU A 169 -22.62 -20.45 -8.37
C LEU A 169 -22.31 -18.96 -8.25
N VAL A 170 -23.12 -18.09 -8.88
CA VAL A 170 -22.95 -16.64 -8.76
C VAL A 170 -23.16 -16.17 -7.32
N LYS A 171 -24.18 -16.65 -6.60
CA LYS A 171 -24.38 -16.23 -5.20
C LYS A 171 -23.23 -16.68 -4.29
N ILE A 172 -22.73 -17.91 -4.48
CA ILE A 172 -21.56 -18.41 -3.75
C ILE A 172 -20.33 -17.55 -4.06
N LEU A 173 -20.11 -17.22 -5.34
CA LEU A 173 -19.03 -16.37 -5.79
C LEU A 173 -19.11 -14.98 -5.15
N VAL A 174 -20.27 -14.32 -5.18
CA VAL A 174 -20.44 -12.98 -4.59
C VAL A 174 -20.11 -12.97 -3.09
N ILE A 175 -20.54 -14.00 -2.35
CA ILE A 175 -20.21 -14.16 -0.92
C ILE A 175 -18.69 -14.32 -0.76
N TRP A 176 -18.05 -15.18 -1.54
CA TRP A 176 -16.61 -15.40 -1.51
C TRP A 176 -15.82 -14.11 -1.80
N CYS A 177 -16.19 -13.39 -2.86
CA CYS A 177 -15.58 -12.13 -3.25
C CYS A 177 -15.67 -11.09 -2.14
N SER A 178 -16.84 -10.98 -1.50
CA SER A 178 -17.07 -10.02 -0.42
C SER A 178 -16.25 -10.36 0.83
N LEU A 179 -16.26 -11.63 1.25
CA LEU A 179 -15.58 -12.07 2.47
C LEU A 179 -14.05 -12.01 2.35
N PHE A 180 -13.50 -12.47 1.24
CA PHE A 180 -12.04 -12.59 1.11
C PHE A 180 -11.45 -11.44 0.33
N HIS A 181 -11.92 -11.17 -0.89
CA HIS A 181 -11.24 -10.24 -1.77
C HIS A 181 -11.45 -8.77 -1.37
N VAL A 182 -12.71 -8.35 -1.18
CA VAL A 182 -13.05 -6.98 -0.77
C VAL A 182 -12.48 -6.67 0.61
N THR A 183 -12.68 -7.56 1.59
CA THR A 183 -12.19 -7.36 2.95
C THR A 183 -10.67 -7.20 3.01
N THR A 184 -9.93 -8.07 2.29
CA THR A 184 -8.47 -7.96 2.23
C THR A 184 -8.02 -6.73 1.42
N ALA A 185 -8.71 -6.35 0.35
CA ALA A 185 -8.44 -5.13 -0.41
C ALA A 185 -8.59 -3.87 0.49
N CYS A 186 -9.68 -3.78 1.26
CA CYS A 186 -9.91 -2.68 2.21
C CYS A 186 -8.82 -2.61 3.29
N PHE A 187 -8.29 -3.74 3.74
CA PHE A 187 -7.16 -3.75 4.66
C PHE A 187 -5.88 -3.23 4.00
N LEU A 188 -5.58 -3.68 2.78
CA LEU A 188 -4.39 -3.27 2.01
C LEU A 188 -4.45 -1.80 1.57
N ALA A 189 -5.66 -1.23 1.43
CA ALA A 189 -5.91 0.17 1.07
C ALA A 189 -5.22 1.18 1.99
N ARG A 190 -4.85 0.79 3.21
CA ARG A 190 -4.27 1.67 4.24
C ARG A 190 -2.83 2.08 3.94
N THR A 191 -2.14 1.36 3.06
CA THR A 191 -0.73 1.60 2.76
C THR A 191 -0.45 1.55 1.25
N PRO A 192 -1.13 2.38 0.43
CA PRO A 192 -0.92 2.38 -1.01
C PRO A 192 0.49 2.88 -1.32
N PHE A 193 1.05 2.46 -2.46
CA PHE A 193 2.22 3.11 -3.04
C PHE A 193 1.81 4.33 -3.86
N GLY A 194 2.78 5.18 -4.18
CA GLY A 194 2.58 6.39 -4.98
C GLY A 194 2.04 7.57 -4.18
N ALA A 195 1.56 8.58 -4.91
CA ALA A 195 1.01 9.81 -4.36
C ALA A 195 -0.29 9.50 -3.58
N VAL A 196 -0.16 9.29 -2.27
CA VAL A 196 -1.23 8.76 -1.40
C VAL A 196 -2.53 9.57 -1.49
N ARG A 197 -2.43 10.89 -1.65
CA ARG A 197 -3.58 11.81 -1.80
C ARG A 197 -4.40 11.60 -3.07
N VAL A 198 -3.85 10.91 -4.06
CA VAL A 198 -4.53 10.50 -5.30
C VAL A 198 -4.90 9.02 -5.20
N MET A 199 -3.93 8.21 -4.77
CA MET A 199 -4.03 6.76 -4.73
C MET A 199 -5.09 6.24 -3.78
N LEU A 200 -5.20 6.83 -2.59
CA LEU A 200 -6.16 6.38 -1.58
C LEU A 200 -7.62 6.58 -2.03
N PRO A 201 -8.06 7.79 -2.45
CA PRO A 201 -9.43 7.95 -2.95
C PRO A 201 -9.70 7.17 -4.24
N ALA A 202 -8.72 7.05 -5.14
CA ALA A 202 -8.84 6.20 -6.33
C ALA A 202 -9.07 4.73 -5.95
N PHE A 203 -8.35 4.21 -4.96
CA PHE A 203 -8.54 2.85 -4.46
C PHE A 203 -9.93 2.67 -3.85
N VAL A 204 -10.38 3.61 -3.01
CA VAL A 204 -11.70 3.56 -2.36
C VAL A 204 -12.82 3.50 -3.40
N ILE A 205 -12.78 4.36 -4.41
CA ILE A 205 -13.83 4.35 -5.43
C ILE A 205 -13.76 3.10 -6.31
N VAL A 206 -12.58 2.59 -6.67
CA VAL A 206 -12.45 1.34 -7.44
C VAL A 206 -13.01 0.15 -6.65
N VAL A 207 -12.72 0.05 -5.35
CA VAL A 207 -13.35 -0.96 -4.49
C VAL A 207 -14.86 -0.78 -4.43
N ALA A 208 -15.35 0.45 -4.35
CA ALA A 208 -16.79 0.72 -4.36
C ALA A 208 -17.46 0.34 -5.70
N MET A 209 -16.81 0.61 -6.84
CA MET A 209 -17.25 0.16 -8.18
C MET A 209 -17.33 -1.36 -8.25
N TYR A 210 -16.31 -2.04 -7.73
CA TYR A 210 -16.29 -3.48 -7.69
C TYR A 210 -17.42 -4.04 -6.81
N CYS A 211 -17.63 -3.48 -5.61
CA CYS A 211 -18.78 -3.83 -4.76
C CYS A 211 -20.13 -3.55 -5.43
N TYR A 212 -20.24 -2.48 -6.22
CA TYR A 212 -21.43 -2.19 -7.01
C TYR A 212 -21.71 -3.30 -8.03
N THR A 213 -20.70 -3.74 -8.80
CA THR A 213 -20.87 -4.87 -9.75
C THR A 213 -21.23 -6.20 -9.07
N LEU A 214 -20.73 -6.44 -7.85
CA LEU A 214 -21.16 -7.58 -7.03
C LEU A 214 -22.62 -7.46 -6.61
N GLY A 215 -23.09 -6.25 -6.30
CA GLY A 215 -24.49 -5.96 -6.03
C GLY A 215 -25.37 -6.20 -7.25
N GLU A 216 -24.93 -5.82 -8.45
CA GLU A 216 -25.64 -6.14 -9.69
C GLU A 216 -25.74 -7.66 -9.90
N LEU A 217 -24.64 -8.40 -9.75
CA LEU A 217 -24.65 -9.87 -9.79
C LEU A 217 -25.59 -10.50 -8.74
N TRP A 218 -25.68 -9.89 -7.57
CA TRP A 218 -26.56 -10.38 -6.50
C TRP A 218 -28.05 -10.14 -6.80
N ASN A 219 -28.39 -9.04 -7.48
CA ASN A 219 -29.79 -8.66 -7.67
C ASN A 219 -30.39 -9.11 -9.00
N ASN A 220 -29.57 -9.47 -9.99
CA ASN A 220 -30.06 -9.98 -11.28
C ASN A 220 -30.43 -11.46 -11.20
N ASN A 221 -31.48 -11.81 -11.96
CA ASN A 221 -31.90 -13.19 -12.20
C ASN A 221 -31.12 -13.77 -13.38
N TYR A 222 -31.21 -15.09 -13.57
CA TYR A 222 -30.54 -15.78 -14.66
C TYR A 222 -30.75 -15.15 -16.05
N ALA A 223 -31.97 -14.73 -16.40
CA ALA A 223 -32.29 -14.18 -17.72
C ALA A 223 -31.46 -12.93 -18.08
N ASP A 224 -31.04 -12.15 -17.08
CA ASP A 224 -30.37 -10.85 -17.25
C ASP A 224 -28.92 -10.88 -16.76
N LEU A 225 -28.34 -12.07 -16.59
CA LEU A 225 -27.06 -12.26 -15.89
C LEU A 225 -25.83 -11.96 -16.75
N GLU A 226 -25.93 -12.02 -18.08
CA GLU A 226 -24.79 -11.92 -18.99
C GLU A 226 -23.98 -10.63 -18.80
N ALA A 227 -24.66 -9.47 -18.83
CA ALA A 227 -24.01 -8.17 -18.71
C ALA A 227 -23.42 -7.93 -17.31
N PRO A 228 -24.14 -8.15 -16.19
CA PRO A 228 -23.57 -8.09 -14.85
C PRO A 228 -22.34 -8.98 -14.64
N LEU A 229 -22.35 -10.20 -15.20
CA LEU A 229 -21.22 -11.12 -15.14
C LEU A 229 -20.00 -10.57 -15.86
N LEU A 230 -20.21 -10.01 -17.05
CA LEU A 230 -19.14 -9.39 -17.82
C LEU A 230 -18.60 -8.11 -17.17
N HIS A 231 -19.47 -7.24 -16.63
CA HIS A 231 -19.06 -6.02 -15.91
C HIS A 231 -18.20 -6.35 -14.69
N TRP A 232 -18.70 -7.23 -13.81
CA TRP A 232 -17.96 -7.65 -12.62
C TRP A 232 -16.58 -8.23 -12.98
N TRP A 233 -16.56 -9.10 -13.98
CA TRP A 233 -15.31 -9.77 -14.36
C TRP A 233 -14.33 -8.79 -15.00
N LEU A 234 -14.80 -7.85 -15.84
CA LEU A 234 -13.97 -6.78 -16.39
C LEU A 234 -13.34 -5.88 -15.32
N MET A 235 -14.02 -5.65 -14.18
CA MET A 235 -13.45 -4.90 -13.05
C MET A 235 -12.29 -5.59 -12.36
N MET A 236 -12.22 -6.91 -12.39
CA MET A 236 -11.10 -7.63 -11.80
C MET A 236 -9.76 -7.38 -12.51
N HIS A 237 -9.80 -6.99 -13.78
CA HIS A 237 -8.58 -6.82 -14.58
C HIS A 237 -7.88 -5.47 -14.41
N ILE A 238 -8.45 -4.54 -13.64
CA ILE A 238 -7.81 -3.24 -13.34
C ILE A 238 -6.36 -3.46 -12.87
N TYR A 239 -6.14 -4.43 -11.99
CA TYR A 239 -4.81 -4.74 -11.47
C TYR A 239 -3.81 -5.13 -12.57
N VAL A 240 -4.23 -5.94 -13.53
CA VAL A 240 -3.36 -6.40 -14.61
C VAL A 240 -2.98 -5.26 -15.54
N PHE A 241 -3.92 -4.38 -15.88
CA PHE A 241 -3.61 -3.20 -16.66
C PHE A 241 -2.73 -2.21 -15.90
N ASN A 242 -2.91 -2.09 -14.57
CA ASN A 242 -1.99 -1.30 -13.75
C ASN A 242 -0.54 -1.82 -13.89
N ARG A 243 -0.34 -3.15 -13.91
CA ARG A 243 0.99 -3.75 -14.11
C ARG A 243 1.53 -3.55 -15.52
N ILE A 244 0.70 -3.77 -16.54
CA ILE A 244 1.11 -3.56 -17.94
C ILE A 244 1.53 -2.11 -18.16
N VAL A 245 0.70 -1.15 -17.75
CA VAL A 245 1.01 0.28 -17.89
C VAL A 245 2.27 0.62 -17.10
N PHE A 246 2.41 0.11 -15.88
CA PHE A 246 3.63 0.34 -15.09
C PHE A 246 4.87 -0.14 -15.87
N THR A 247 4.85 -1.38 -16.39
CA THR A 247 5.98 -1.96 -17.13
C THR A 247 6.29 -1.16 -18.40
N ILE A 248 5.28 -0.72 -19.14
CA ILE A 248 5.46 0.14 -20.31
C ILE A 248 6.15 1.47 -19.92
N LEU A 249 5.62 2.16 -18.91
CA LEU A 249 6.20 3.41 -18.43
C LEU A 249 7.63 3.21 -17.88
N ALA A 250 7.89 2.07 -17.24
CA ALA A 250 9.21 1.73 -16.73
C ALA A 250 10.21 1.50 -17.86
N ASN A 251 9.85 0.69 -18.86
CA ASN A 251 10.71 0.36 -19.99
C ASN A 251 11.02 1.59 -20.87
N LEU A 252 10.08 2.53 -20.96
CA LEU A 252 10.27 3.79 -21.68
C LEU A 252 10.89 4.90 -20.82
N ASN A 253 11.20 4.61 -19.54
CA ASN A 253 11.65 5.56 -18.55
C ASN A 253 10.78 6.84 -18.46
N LEU A 254 9.46 6.70 -18.64
CA LEU A 254 8.52 7.79 -18.57
C LEU A 254 8.09 8.05 -17.13
N LEU A 255 8.01 9.34 -16.77
CA LEU A 255 7.33 9.85 -15.58
C LEU A 255 7.72 9.11 -14.29
N ALA A 256 9.01 8.84 -14.10
CA ALA A 256 9.53 8.01 -13.01
C ALA A 256 8.99 8.39 -11.62
N ASN A 257 8.82 9.68 -11.36
CA ASN A 257 8.39 10.22 -10.07
C ASN A 257 6.90 9.99 -9.75
N VAL A 258 6.07 9.72 -10.76
CA VAL A 258 4.62 9.51 -10.59
C VAL A 258 4.14 8.22 -11.27
N ARG A 259 5.08 7.36 -11.68
CA ARG A 259 4.85 6.20 -12.53
C ARG A 259 3.81 5.25 -11.95
N TYR A 260 3.95 4.95 -10.66
CA TYR A 260 3.02 4.07 -9.97
C TYR A 260 1.62 4.67 -9.94
N THR A 261 1.50 5.91 -9.47
CA THR A 261 0.22 6.63 -9.41
C THR A 261 -0.47 6.67 -10.78
N LEU A 262 0.28 7.01 -11.83
CA LEU A 262 -0.25 7.09 -13.18
C LEU A 262 -0.67 5.72 -13.71
N SER A 263 0.10 4.67 -13.44
CA SER A 263 -0.24 3.32 -13.88
C SER A 263 -1.59 2.85 -13.35
N ILE A 264 -1.92 3.22 -12.11
CA ILE A 264 -3.18 2.89 -11.45
C ILE A 264 -4.34 3.64 -12.09
N LEU A 265 -4.17 4.95 -12.32
CA LEU A 265 -5.21 5.76 -12.97
C LEU A 265 -5.47 5.32 -14.41
N LEU A 266 -4.41 4.99 -15.17
CA LEU A 266 -4.54 4.53 -16.54
C LEU A 266 -5.12 3.12 -16.64
N GLY A 267 -4.73 2.18 -15.78
CA GLY A 267 -5.35 0.85 -15.79
C GLY A 267 -6.83 0.91 -15.39
N THR A 268 -7.18 1.78 -14.44
CA THR A 268 -8.58 2.13 -14.14
C THR A 268 -9.29 2.69 -15.37
N ALA A 269 -8.67 3.63 -16.09
CA ALA A 269 -9.22 4.22 -17.31
C ALA A 269 -9.36 3.24 -18.49
N VAL A 270 -8.62 2.13 -18.50
CA VAL A 270 -8.74 1.08 -19.51
C VAL A 270 -9.91 0.14 -19.20
N CYS A 271 -10.05 -0.31 -17.96
CA CYS A 271 -11.04 -1.32 -17.62
C CYS A 271 -12.41 -0.74 -17.26
N THR A 272 -12.48 0.45 -16.65
CA THR A 272 -13.75 1.01 -16.19
C THR A 272 -14.73 1.36 -17.32
N PRO A 273 -14.31 1.99 -18.43
CA PRO A 273 -15.23 2.28 -19.52
C PRO A 273 -15.97 1.08 -20.11
N PRO A 274 -15.32 -0.04 -20.47
CA PRO A 274 -16.02 -1.21 -20.98
C PRO A 274 -16.86 -1.92 -19.90
N SER A 275 -16.62 -1.68 -18.61
CA SER A 275 -17.40 -2.31 -17.54
C SER A 275 -18.59 -1.51 -17.05
N LEU A 276 -18.43 -0.20 -16.84
CA LEU A 276 -19.40 0.66 -16.15
C LEU A 276 -19.64 1.98 -16.91
N GLY A 277 -19.02 2.14 -18.09
CA GLY A 277 -19.14 3.34 -18.91
C GLY A 277 -18.07 4.40 -18.64
N MET A 278 -17.90 5.30 -19.62
CA MET A 278 -16.88 6.37 -19.60
C MET A 278 -17.06 7.36 -18.44
N SER A 279 -18.30 7.58 -18.02
CA SER A 279 -18.66 8.52 -16.96
C SER A 279 -18.02 8.20 -15.61
N MET A 280 -17.74 6.93 -15.35
CA MET A 280 -17.08 6.48 -14.13
C MET A 280 -15.70 7.09 -13.95
N MET A 281 -15.01 7.50 -15.01
CA MET A 281 -13.75 8.24 -14.90
C MET A 281 -13.94 9.64 -14.33
N ILE A 282 -15.06 10.29 -14.63
CA ILE A 282 -15.41 11.57 -14.01
C ILE A 282 -15.64 11.37 -12.52
N PHE A 283 -16.29 10.27 -12.11
CA PHE A 283 -16.49 9.98 -10.68
C PHE A 283 -15.19 9.59 -9.96
N VAL A 284 -14.24 8.91 -10.62
CA VAL A 284 -12.89 8.70 -10.05
C VAL A 284 -12.21 10.03 -9.77
N LEU A 285 -12.23 10.94 -10.75
CA LEU A 285 -11.68 12.29 -10.56
C LEU A 285 -12.43 13.06 -9.46
N GLY A 286 -13.75 12.95 -9.42
CA GLY A 286 -14.59 13.53 -8.38
C GLY A 286 -14.23 13.03 -6.97
N ALA A 287 -14.02 11.72 -6.80
CA ALA A 287 -13.58 11.13 -5.54
C ALA A 287 -12.21 11.68 -5.09
N ILE A 288 -11.27 11.83 -6.03
CA ILE A 288 -9.96 12.43 -5.76
C ILE A 288 -10.10 13.90 -5.35
N ILE A 289 -10.95 14.67 -6.04
CA ILE A 289 -11.21 16.08 -5.72
C ILE A 289 -11.85 16.21 -4.33
N VAL A 290 -12.93 15.47 -4.05
CA VAL A 290 -13.62 15.49 -2.75
C VAL A 290 -12.66 15.15 -1.62
N PHE A 291 -11.86 14.08 -1.77
CA PHE A 291 -10.85 13.70 -0.80
C PHE A 291 -9.89 14.86 -0.49
N ASN A 292 -9.36 15.49 -1.53
CA ASN A 292 -8.36 16.54 -1.40
C ASN A 292 -8.95 17.84 -0.83
N LEU A 293 -10.18 18.21 -1.19
CA LEU A 293 -10.86 19.36 -0.60
C LEU A 293 -11.09 19.18 0.90
N VAL A 294 -11.61 18.01 1.31
CA VAL A 294 -11.80 17.70 2.73
C VAL A 294 -10.46 17.60 3.45
N TYR A 295 -9.44 17.07 2.78
CA TYR A 295 -8.10 16.95 3.37
C TYR A 295 -7.55 18.34 3.67
N LEU A 296 -7.52 19.23 2.68
CA LEU A 296 -7.03 20.60 2.86
C LEU A 296 -7.82 21.35 3.94
N ALA A 297 -9.15 21.24 3.94
CA ALA A 297 -10.01 21.89 4.92
C ALA A 297 -9.82 21.39 6.37
N THR A 298 -9.29 20.17 6.55
CA THR A 298 -9.08 19.56 7.87
C THR A 298 -7.62 19.54 8.30
N HIS A 299 -6.68 19.56 7.36
CA HIS A 299 -5.24 19.49 7.59
C HIS A 299 -4.68 20.80 8.17
N GLU A 300 -5.15 21.96 7.70
CA GLU A 300 -4.68 23.26 8.21
C GLU A 300 -4.86 23.39 9.73
N LYS A 301 -5.92 22.78 10.28
CA LYS A 301 -6.18 22.74 11.74
C LYS A 301 -5.31 21.73 12.49
N GLU A 302 -4.71 20.76 11.79
CA GLU A 302 -3.86 19.73 12.39
C GLU A 302 -2.39 20.22 12.47
N GLU A 303 -1.90 20.96 11.48
CA GLU A 303 -0.56 21.59 11.51
C GLU A 303 -0.49 22.76 12.50
N GLU A 304 -1.55 23.55 12.66
CA GLU A 304 -1.62 24.61 13.68
C GLU A 304 -1.53 24.04 15.12
N LEU A 305 -1.82 22.74 15.30
CA LEU A 305 -1.74 22.02 16.57
C LEU A 305 -0.46 21.19 16.75
N LYS A 306 0.26 20.89 15.66
CA LYS A 306 1.43 20.00 15.64
C LYS A 306 2.49 20.56 14.70
N THR A 307 3.24 21.56 15.14
CA THR A 307 4.47 21.94 14.46
C THR A 307 5.40 20.71 14.34
N ALA A 308 5.68 20.36 13.08
CA ALA A 308 6.55 19.30 12.55
C ALA A 308 5.96 17.88 12.40
N LYS A 309 6.03 17.38 11.15
CA LYS A 309 5.98 15.96 10.70
C LYS A 309 4.61 15.35 10.35
N VAL A 310 3.88 15.91 9.39
CA VAL A 310 2.86 15.13 8.65
C VAL A 310 3.42 14.76 7.27
N VAL A 311 3.58 13.46 7.06
CA VAL A 311 4.43 12.83 6.06
C VAL A 311 3.57 12.30 4.91
N SER A 312 3.62 12.98 3.76
CA SER A 312 3.12 12.47 2.48
C SER A 312 4.08 11.39 1.95
N ALA A 313 3.61 10.18 1.63
CA ALA A 313 4.47 9.11 1.11
C ALA A 313 4.94 9.30 -0.35
N GLY A 314 5.22 10.55 -0.74
CA GLY A 314 5.86 10.94 -1.98
C GLY A 314 6.77 12.15 -1.73
N ALA A 315 8.08 11.94 -1.86
CA ALA A 315 9.18 12.89 -1.89
C ALA A 315 9.49 13.76 -0.65
N ASP A 316 8.53 14.46 -0.05
CA ASP A 316 8.88 15.63 0.80
C ASP A 316 8.87 15.38 2.32
N SER A 317 8.95 14.14 2.76
CA SER A 317 8.33 13.76 4.02
C SER A 317 9.23 13.29 5.17
N ILE A 318 10.56 13.42 5.08
CA ILE A 318 11.42 12.95 6.17
C ILE A 318 12.33 14.07 6.68
N SER A 319 11.75 14.91 7.53
CA SER A 319 12.51 15.81 8.38
C SER A 319 13.25 14.98 9.47
N THR A 320 14.57 14.87 9.29
CA THR A 320 15.68 14.90 10.29
C THR A 320 16.33 13.63 10.85
N LYS A 321 15.86 12.38 10.66
CA LYS A 321 16.53 11.22 11.32
C LYS A 321 16.75 9.94 10.51
N ILE A 322 16.15 9.77 9.34
CA ILE A 322 16.47 8.63 8.47
C ILE A 322 17.26 9.18 7.29
N PRO A 323 18.38 8.57 6.93
CA PRO A 323 19.09 8.97 5.73
C PRO A 323 18.19 8.92 4.49
N GLU A 324 18.24 9.94 3.63
CA GLU A 324 17.42 10.06 2.41
C GLU A 324 17.45 8.79 1.53
N HIS A 325 18.53 8.01 1.61
CA HIS A 325 18.72 6.79 0.83
C HIS A 325 17.81 5.61 1.20
N PHE A 326 17.01 5.67 2.28
CA PHE A 326 15.99 4.64 2.57
C PHE A 326 14.58 5.01 2.10
N VAL A 327 14.39 6.22 1.60
CA VAL A 327 13.13 6.63 0.98
C VAL A 327 12.95 5.81 -0.29
N THR A 328 11.86 5.04 -0.37
CA THR A 328 11.50 4.34 -1.60
C THR A 328 11.03 5.38 -2.62
N PRO A 329 11.75 5.64 -3.73
CA PRO A 329 11.19 6.45 -4.80
C PRO A 329 9.93 5.76 -5.33
N GLU A 330 8.94 6.51 -5.80
CA GLU A 330 7.71 5.93 -6.40
C GLU A 330 8.03 4.93 -7.54
N GLY A 331 9.23 4.99 -8.12
CA GLY A 331 9.77 4.07 -9.11
C GLY A 331 10.41 2.77 -8.59
N ALA A 332 10.67 2.60 -7.29
CA ALA A 332 11.30 1.40 -6.71
C ALA A 332 10.35 0.19 -6.56
N VAL A 333 9.20 0.22 -7.22
CA VAL A 333 8.17 -0.84 -7.19
C VAL A 333 8.69 -2.17 -7.73
N PHE A 334 9.73 -2.14 -8.57
CA PHE A 334 10.58 -3.29 -8.82
C PHE A 334 11.96 -3.01 -8.23
N ALA A 335 12.25 -3.71 -7.16
CA ALA A 335 13.61 -3.87 -6.70
C ALA A 335 14.43 -4.46 -7.87
N LYS A 336 15.28 -3.64 -8.51
CA LYS A 336 16.32 -4.18 -9.41
C LYS A 336 17.08 -5.26 -8.65
N SER A 337 17.41 -6.36 -9.29
CA SER A 337 18.19 -7.39 -8.61
C SER A 337 19.48 -6.79 -8.06
N LEU A 338 19.97 -7.28 -6.91
CA LEU A 338 21.25 -6.83 -6.35
C LEU A 338 22.39 -6.99 -7.38
N THR A 339 22.27 -8.00 -8.25
CA THR A 339 23.12 -8.21 -9.41
C THR A 339 23.06 -7.06 -10.41
N GLU A 340 21.88 -6.59 -10.80
CA GLU A 340 21.69 -5.43 -11.69
C GLU A 340 22.21 -4.12 -11.08
N LEU A 341 22.27 -4.02 -9.76
CA LEU A 341 22.79 -2.86 -9.03
C LEU A 341 24.31 -2.91 -8.83
N GLY A 342 25.01 -3.86 -9.46
CA GLY A 342 26.47 -3.98 -9.36
C GLY A 342 26.97 -4.59 -8.06
N ALA A 343 26.07 -5.08 -7.19
CA ALA A 343 26.40 -5.75 -5.93
C ALA A 343 26.56 -7.27 -6.08
N ALA A 344 26.71 -7.78 -7.31
CA ALA A 344 26.83 -9.22 -7.60
C ALA A 344 28.01 -9.93 -6.91
N HIS A 345 29.02 -9.17 -6.47
CA HIS A 345 30.22 -9.68 -5.81
C HIS A 345 30.15 -9.61 -4.28
N LEU A 346 29.11 -8.97 -3.73
CA LEU A 346 28.90 -8.87 -2.28
C LEU A 346 28.14 -10.10 -1.79
N THR A 347 28.56 -10.64 -0.66
CA THR A 347 27.82 -11.68 0.06
C THR A 347 26.59 -11.11 0.76
N ASP A 348 25.59 -11.94 1.00
CA ASP A 348 24.39 -11.54 1.75
C ASP A 348 24.73 -10.94 3.13
N ARG A 349 25.80 -11.43 3.78
CA ARG A 349 26.27 -10.89 5.06
C ARG A 349 26.83 -9.48 4.92
N GLU A 350 27.61 -9.21 3.88
CA GLU A 350 28.13 -7.86 3.61
C GLU A 350 27.01 -6.87 3.28
N ILE A 351 26.01 -7.32 2.53
CA ILE A 351 24.83 -6.51 2.17
C ILE A 351 23.98 -6.22 3.41
N SER A 352 23.68 -7.24 4.21
CA SER A 352 22.93 -7.08 5.46
C SER A 352 23.65 -6.16 6.44
N GLY A 353 24.96 -6.37 6.66
CA GLY A 353 25.76 -5.52 7.55
C GLY A 353 25.86 -4.07 7.06
N MET A 354 25.87 -3.83 5.75
CA MET A 354 25.79 -2.47 5.19
C MET A 354 24.46 -1.79 5.53
N VAL A 355 23.34 -2.50 5.39
CA VAL A 355 22.03 -1.98 5.77
C VAL A 355 21.96 -1.74 7.27
N PHE A 356 22.45 -2.69 8.08
CA PHE A 356 22.48 -2.61 9.53
C PHE A 356 23.15 -1.33 10.01
N ARG A 357 24.41 -1.08 9.59
CA ARG A 357 25.17 0.12 9.95
C ARG A 357 24.52 1.43 9.50
N LYS A 358 23.70 1.39 8.45
CA LYS A 358 22.96 2.57 7.99
C LYS A 358 21.70 2.84 8.80
N LEU A 359 21.12 1.80 9.40
CA LEU A 359 19.99 1.92 10.34
C LEU A 359 20.47 2.29 11.74
N ASP A 360 21.56 1.67 12.21
CA ASP A 360 22.26 1.95 13.46
C ASP A 360 23.09 3.25 13.36
N ALA A 361 22.40 4.37 13.18
CA ALA A 361 23.02 5.66 12.87
C ALA A 361 23.89 6.22 14.02
N ASP A 362 23.64 5.79 15.26
CA ASP A 362 24.43 6.15 16.43
C ASP A 362 25.56 5.14 16.74
N ASN A 363 25.69 4.07 15.94
CA ASN A 363 26.66 2.99 16.12
C ASN A 363 26.55 2.33 17.51
N SER A 364 25.32 2.16 17.99
CA SER A 364 25.04 1.46 19.24
C SER A 364 25.35 -0.04 19.15
N GLY A 365 25.49 -0.58 17.94
CA GLY A 365 25.68 -2.00 17.66
C GLY A 365 24.37 -2.79 17.67
N VAL A 366 23.24 -2.12 17.84
CA VAL A 366 21.90 -2.71 17.87
C VAL A 366 20.89 -1.82 17.14
N ILE A 367 19.81 -2.40 16.63
CA ILE A 367 18.68 -1.65 16.07
C ILE A 367 17.58 -1.59 17.11
N GLU A 368 17.24 -0.38 17.55
CA GLU A 368 16.12 -0.17 18.47
C GLU A 368 14.77 -0.23 17.75
N ILE A 369 13.70 -0.46 18.51
CA ILE A 369 12.32 -0.40 17.98
C ILE A 369 12.03 0.92 17.27
N VAL A 370 12.62 2.01 17.74
CA VAL A 370 12.42 3.35 17.17
C VAL A 370 13.06 3.46 15.79
N ASP A 371 14.22 2.85 15.56
CA ASP A 371 14.90 2.84 14.25
C ASP A 371 14.16 1.96 13.26
N LEU A 372 13.68 0.81 13.71
CA LEU A 372 12.81 -0.03 12.90
C LEU A 372 11.51 0.70 12.54
N ALA A 373 10.87 1.36 13.50
CA ALA A 373 9.62 2.11 13.26
C ALA A 373 9.83 3.25 12.27
N ARG A 374 10.95 3.97 12.38
CA ARG A 374 11.39 4.98 11.42
C ARG A 374 11.51 4.39 10.01
N LEU A 375 12.25 3.28 9.86
CA LEU A 375 12.41 2.59 8.57
C LEU A 375 11.06 2.22 7.96
N LEU A 376 10.15 1.61 8.74
CA LEU A 376 8.83 1.24 8.25
C LEU A 376 8.01 2.47 7.80
N VAL A 377 8.05 3.56 8.57
CA VAL A 377 7.39 4.81 8.18
C VAL A 377 7.95 5.35 6.87
N SER A 378 9.27 5.27 6.63
CA SER A 378 9.86 5.65 5.33
C SER A 378 9.38 4.80 4.15
N TRP A 379 8.88 3.59 4.40
CA TRP A 379 8.25 2.71 3.39
C TRP A 379 6.73 2.89 3.31
N GLY A 380 6.18 3.90 4.01
CA GLY A 380 4.75 4.16 4.08
C GLY A 380 3.99 3.05 4.83
N LEU A 381 4.63 2.45 5.83
CA LEU A 381 4.02 1.52 6.79
C LEU A 381 3.79 2.23 8.13
N PRO A 382 2.85 1.75 8.94
CA PRO A 382 2.63 2.31 10.27
C PRO A 382 3.75 1.92 11.23
N SER A 383 4.09 2.84 12.14
CA SER A 383 5.16 2.66 13.14
C SER A 383 4.90 1.48 14.08
N TRP A 384 3.63 1.22 14.44
CA TRP A 384 3.27 0.11 15.32
C TRP A 384 3.66 -1.26 14.77
N ALA A 385 3.84 -1.40 13.44
CA ALA A 385 4.26 -2.66 12.84
C ALA A 385 5.68 -3.06 13.27
N ALA A 386 6.52 -2.11 13.73
CA ALA A 386 7.83 -2.41 14.28
C ALA A 386 7.72 -3.20 15.58
N LYS A 387 6.70 -2.92 16.41
CA LYS A 387 6.45 -3.67 17.64
C LYS A 387 6.06 -5.12 17.35
N ASP A 388 5.20 -5.32 16.35
CA ASP A 388 4.81 -6.66 15.91
C ASP A 388 6.01 -7.43 15.36
N MET A 389 6.87 -6.78 14.57
CA MET A 389 8.11 -7.39 14.07
C MET A 389 9.06 -7.78 15.19
N MET A 390 9.31 -6.88 16.15
CA MET A 390 10.17 -7.15 17.30
C MET A 390 9.63 -8.36 18.06
N ALA A 391 8.33 -8.37 18.39
CA ALA A 391 7.70 -9.49 19.09
C ALA A 391 7.74 -10.82 18.33
N GLU A 392 7.78 -10.79 16.99
CA GLU A 392 7.83 -11.99 16.13
C GLU A 392 9.25 -12.52 15.88
N ARG A 393 10.29 -11.68 15.97
CA ARG A 393 11.61 -11.95 15.34
C ARG A 393 12.84 -11.66 16.20
N ASP A 394 12.66 -11.00 17.34
CA ASP A 394 13.67 -10.83 18.39
C ASP A 394 13.79 -12.16 19.16
N ASP A 395 14.88 -12.89 18.93
CA ASP A 395 15.03 -14.27 19.41
C ASP A 395 15.29 -14.28 20.93
N ASP A 396 16.11 -13.34 21.39
CA ASP A 396 16.51 -13.24 22.80
C ASP A 396 15.57 -12.34 23.63
N LYS A 397 14.65 -11.62 22.98
CA LYS A 397 13.68 -10.70 23.58
C LYS A 397 14.35 -9.55 24.33
N SER A 398 15.52 -9.12 23.87
CA SER A 398 16.25 -7.99 24.44
C SER A 398 15.52 -6.66 24.21
N GLY A 399 14.60 -6.60 23.24
CA GLY A 399 13.95 -5.37 22.80
C GLY A 399 14.79 -4.55 21.81
N THR A 400 15.91 -5.12 21.37
CA THR A 400 16.85 -4.58 20.40
C THR A 400 17.25 -5.69 19.43
N ILE A 401 17.75 -5.35 18.24
CA ILE A 401 18.13 -6.35 17.24
C ILE A 401 19.62 -6.23 16.96
N ASP A 402 20.40 -7.26 17.26
CA ASP A 402 21.83 -7.29 16.90
C ASP A 402 22.06 -7.63 15.42
N GLU A 403 23.31 -7.55 14.93
CA GLU A 403 23.62 -7.82 13.52
C GLU A 403 23.29 -9.28 13.11
N ASP A 404 23.47 -10.25 14.00
CA ASP A 404 23.24 -11.68 13.70
C ASP A 404 21.74 -12.00 13.65
N GLU A 405 20.94 -11.39 14.53
CA GLU A 405 19.48 -11.44 14.49
C GLU A 405 18.94 -10.71 13.26
N PHE A 406 19.47 -9.53 12.95
CA PHE A 406 19.08 -8.78 11.76
C PHE A 406 19.34 -9.60 10.49
N PHE A 407 20.52 -10.22 10.38
CA PHE A 407 20.86 -11.06 9.24
C PHE A 407 19.90 -12.25 9.08
N ARG A 408 19.66 -13.00 10.17
CA ARG A 408 18.89 -14.26 10.12
C ARG A 408 17.38 -14.05 10.07
N ASN A 409 16.86 -13.13 10.89
CA ASN A 409 15.42 -13.02 11.15
C ASN A 409 14.77 -11.86 10.38
N PHE A 410 15.56 -10.96 9.80
CA PHE A 410 15.09 -9.77 9.07
C PHE A 410 15.51 -9.77 7.60
N ALA A 411 15.66 -10.95 6.99
CA ALA A 411 16.05 -11.13 5.59
C ALA A 411 15.23 -10.31 4.57
N ASP A 412 13.91 -10.36 4.68
CA ASP A 412 12.99 -9.58 3.86
C ASP A 412 13.17 -8.07 4.02
N VAL A 413 13.55 -7.60 5.21
CA VAL A 413 13.80 -6.19 5.50
C VAL A 413 15.12 -5.74 4.90
N TRP A 414 16.22 -6.44 5.19
CA TRP A 414 17.54 -5.98 4.72
C TRP A 414 17.73 -6.19 3.22
N GLN A 415 17.15 -7.22 2.61
CA GLN A 415 17.18 -7.39 1.15
C GLN A 415 16.46 -6.25 0.44
N PHE A 416 15.30 -5.83 0.98
CA PHE A 416 14.56 -4.70 0.43
C PHE A 416 15.31 -3.39 0.63
N ALA A 417 15.75 -3.14 1.86
CA ALA A 417 16.49 -1.95 2.23
C ALA A 417 17.76 -1.80 1.37
N ALA A 418 18.50 -2.89 1.15
CA ALA A 418 19.66 -2.90 0.28
C ALA A 418 19.30 -2.48 -1.15
N THR A 419 18.20 -2.99 -1.69
CA THR A 419 17.76 -2.60 -3.03
C THR A 419 17.39 -1.11 -3.12
N VAL A 420 16.71 -0.58 -2.10
CA VAL A 420 16.37 0.85 -2.04
C VAL A 420 17.63 1.70 -1.94
N VAL A 421 18.56 1.33 -1.05
CA VAL A 421 19.82 2.04 -0.85
C VAL A 421 20.65 2.07 -2.12
N LEU A 422 20.88 0.90 -2.72
CA LEU A 422 21.69 0.77 -3.93
C LEU A 422 21.00 1.40 -5.14
N GLY A 423 19.68 1.28 -5.24
CA GLY A 423 18.87 1.93 -6.26
C GLY A 423 18.95 3.45 -6.19
N ASN A 424 18.88 4.03 -5.00
CA ASN A 424 19.02 5.47 -4.78
C ASN A 424 20.45 5.95 -5.12
N ILE A 425 21.47 5.18 -4.76
CA ILE A 425 22.86 5.47 -5.13
C ILE A 425 23.06 5.42 -6.66
N ALA A 426 22.50 4.41 -7.33
CA ALA A 426 22.58 4.30 -8.78
C ALA A 426 21.82 5.43 -9.48
N GLY A 427 20.62 5.79 -9.01
CA GLY A 427 19.80 6.87 -9.56
C GLY A 427 20.40 8.26 -9.37
N VAL A 428 21.08 8.53 -8.25
CA VAL A 428 21.89 9.76 -8.07
C VAL A 428 22.99 9.85 -9.13
N ASN A 429 23.51 8.69 -9.55
CA ASN A 429 24.56 8.59 -10.54
C ASN A 429 24.04 8.40 -11.97
N ASP A 430 22.74 8.40 -12.28
CA ASP A 430 22.24 8.24 -13.68
C ASP A 430 22.49 9.49 -14.56
N GLY A 431 23.18 10.52 -14.04
CA GLY A 431 23.92 11.49 -14.85
C GLY A 431 25.27 10.97 -15.39
N ALA A 432 25.76 9.85 -14.86
CA ALA A 432 26.97 9.14 -15.19
C ALA A 432 26.64 7.68 -15.61
N ARG A 433 27.12 7.31 -16.80
CA ARG A 433 26.84 6.07 -17.53
C ARG A 433 26.80 4.78 -16.68
N ALA A 434 25.90 3.87 -17.07
CA ALA A 434 25.92 2.45 -16.73
C ALA A 434 27.35 1.87 -16.76
N GLY A 435 27.81 1.33 -15.62
CA GLY A 435 29.16 0.79 -15.45
C GLY A 435 29.83 1.12 -14.11
N THR A 436 29.16 1.87 -13.23
CA THR A 436 29.71 2.25 -11.93
C THR A 436 29.82 1.05 -10.99
N LEU A 437 31.05 0.70 -10.62
CA LEU A 437 31.31 -0.41 -9.69
C LEU A 437 31.03 0.08 -8.27
N ILE A 438 30.08 -0.54 -7.58
CA ILE A 438 29.83 -0.28 -6.16
C ILE A 438 30.78 -1.17 -5.36
N GLN A 439 31.67 -0.59 -4.57
CA GLN A 439 32.55 -1.35 -3.67
C GLN A 439 32.19 -1.09 -2.21
N VAL A 440 32.46 -2.06 -1.34
CA VAL A 440 32.43 -1.88 0.11
C VAL A 440 33.87 -1.81 0.59
N VAL A 441 34.31 -0.64 1.05
CA VAL A 441 35.65 -0.43 1.62
C VAL A 441 35.49 -0.09 3.10
N ASN A 442 36.05 -0.92 3.98
CA ASN A 442 35.93 -0.77 5.44
C ASN A 442 34.48 -0.62 5.93
N GLY A 443 33.55 -1.36 5.32
CA GLY A 443 32.13 -1.30 5.66
C GLY A 443 31.36 -0.10 5.11
N HIS A 444 32.02 0.81 4.38
CA HIS A 444 31.41 1.95 3.71
C HIS A 444 31.24 1.70 2.21
N LEU A 445 30.09 2.13 1.67
CA LEU A 445 29.81 2.14 0.24
C LEU A 445 30.68 3.18 -0.47
N VAL A 446 31.55 2.72 -1.35
CA VAL A 446 32.34 3.56 -2.25
C VAL A 446 31.84 3.34 -3.66
N VAL A 447 31.36 4.40 -4.29
CA VAL A 447 30.95 4.38 -5.69
C VAL A 447 32.19 4.67 -6.52
N GLY A 448 32.72 3.65 -7.20
CA GLY A 448 33.89 3.78 -8.06
C GLY A 448 33.54 4.46 -9.38
N GLY A 449 33.81 5.77 -9.47
CA GLY A 449 34.01 6.47 -10.73
C GLY A 449 35.49 6.40 -11.12
N LYS A 450 35.78 6.19 -12.41
CA LYS A 450 37.15 6.26 -12.94
C LYS A 450 37.83 7.59 -12.61
#